data_AF-A0A392Q8U7-F1
#
_entry.id   AF-A0A392Q8U7-F1
#
_cell.length_a   1.000
_cell.length_b   1.000
_cell.length_c   1.000
_cell.angle_alpha   90.00
_cell.angle_beta   90.00
_cell.angle_gamma   90.00
#
_symmetry.space_group_name_H-M   'P 1'
#
loop_
_entity.id
_entity.type
_entity.pdbx_description
1 polymer ?
#
loop_
_entity_poly.entity_id
_entity_poly.type
_entity_poly.pdbx_seq_one_letter_code
_entity_poly.pdbx_strand_id
1 'polypeptide(L)'
;MARAVASEAGLNFLAVKGPELFSKWVGESEKAVRSLFVKARDNAPSVIFFDEIDSLAMNRGRDGDGVSVSDRVMAQLLVQMDGVRSRGDVAVIAATNRPDNIDPALLRP
;
A
#
# COMPACT_ATOMS: atom_id res chain seq x y z
N MET A 1 -14.20 -0.95 10.96
CA MET A 1 -15.11 -1.78 10.14
C MET A 1 -14.37 -2.85 9.36
N ALA A 2 -13.37 -2.51 8.53
CA ALA A 2 -12.61 -3.49 7.72
C ALA A 2 -12.00 -4.66 8.54
N ARG A 3 -11.44 -4.39 9.72
CA ARG A 3 -10.88 -5.43 10.62
C ARG A 3 -11.93 -6.43 11.14
N ALA A 4 -13.14 -5.95 11.45
CA ALA A 4 -14.21 -6.79 11.99
C ALA A 4 -14.74 -7.77 10.92
N VAL A 5 -14.95 -7.26 9.71
CA VAL A 5 -15.42 -8.06 8.56
C VAL A 5 -14.42 -9.16 8.19
N ALA A 6 -13.12 -8.84 8.21
CA ALA A 6 -12.09 -9.83 7.90
C ALA A 6 -11.95 -10.92 8.98
N SER A 7 -12.02 -10.55 10.27
CA SER A 7 -11.99 -11.54 11.36
C SER A 7 -13.23 -12.45 11.37
N GLU A 8 -14.41 -11.91 11.05
CA GLU A 8 -15.64 -12.71 10.97
C GLU A 8 -15.65 -13.67 9.77
N ALA A 9 -14.98 -13.28 8.66
CA ALA A 9 -14.79 -14.11 7.48
C ALA A 9 -13.62 -15.12 7.58
N GLY A 10 -12.88 -15.15 8.69
CA GLY A 10 -11.70 -16.01 8.85
C GLY A 10 -10.50 -15.62 7.97
N LEU A 11 -10.46 -14.37 7.49
CA LEU A 11 -9.41 -13.85 6.61
C LEU A 11 -8.30 -13.18 7.41
N ASN A 12 -7.05 -13.35 6.98
CA ASN A 12 -5.93 -12.66 7.58
C ASN A 12 -5.99 -11.16 7.24
N PHE A 13 -6.02 -10.30 8.25
CA PHE A 13 -6.17 -8.84 8.06
C PHE A 13 -4.91 -8.09 8.44
N LEU A 14 -4.30 -7.41 7.47
CA LEU A 14 -3.08 -6.61 7.61
C LEU A 14 -3.42 -5.14 7.38
N ALA A 15 -3.54 -4.35 8.44
CA ALA A 15 -3.76 -2.90 8.33
C ALA A 15 -2.45 -2.13 8.47
N VAL A 16 -2.25 -1.14 7.62
CA VAL A 16 -1.10 -0.23 7.63
C VAL A 16 -1.59 1.18 7.33
N LYS A 17 -1.09 2.18 8.06
CA LYS A 17 -1.33 3.58 7.72
C LYS A 17 -0.27 4.10 6.75
N GLY A 18 -0.64 4.96 5.81
CA GLY A 18 0.27 5.55 4.83
C GLY A 18 1.56 6.12 5.44
N PRO A 19 1.50 6.89 6.55
CA PRO A 19 2.70 7.40 7.22
C PRO A 19 3.62 6.32 7.80
N GLU A 20 3.08 5.15 8.18
CA GLU A 20 3.86 4.05 8.77
C GLU A 20 4.75 3.35 7.73
N LEU A 21 4.47 3.53 6.45
CA LEU A 21 5.32 3.03 5.36
C LEU A 21 6.55 3.91 5.14
N PHE A 22 6.63 5.08 5.75
CA PHE A 22 7.77 5.98 5.63
C PHE A 22 8.78 5.79 6.76
N SER A 23 9.96 5.30 6.40
CA SER A 23 11.17 5.36 7.22
C SER A 23 12.01 6.59 6.84
N LYS A 24 12.73 7.15 7.83
CA LYS A 24 13.78 8.17 7.58
C LYS A 24 15.00 7.60 6.85
N TRP A 25 15.11 6.28 6.75
CA TRP A 25 16.22 5.57 6.10
C TRP A 25 15.86 5.20 4.67
N VAL A 26 16.72 5.59 3.72
CA VAL A 26 16.55 5.30 2.30
C VAL A 26 16.49 3.78 2.08
N GLY A 27 15.44 3.30 1.40
CA GLY A 27 15.24 1.89 1.05
C GLY A 27 14.49 1.04 2.08
N GLU A 28 14.39 1.46 3.34
CA GLU A 28 13.60 0.73 4.34
C GLU A 28 12.10 0.75 4.02
N SER A 29 11.58 1.89 3.55
CA SER A 29 10.19 2.04 3.14
C SER A 29 9.79 1.08 2.02
N GLU A 30 10.65 0.92 1.00
CA GLU A 30 10.43 -0.03 -0.11
C GLU A 30 10.45 -1.49 0.37
N LYS A 31 11.33 -1.80 1.32
CA LYS A 31 11.41 -3.13 1.95
C LYS A 31 10.20 -3.41 2.83
N ALA A 32 9.66 -2.40 3.52
CA ALA A 32 8.44 -2.53 4.30
C ALA A 32 7.24 -2.89 3.42
N VAL A 33 7.07 -2.20 2.28
CA VAL A 33 6.05 -2.53 1.28
C VAL A 33 6.22 -3.97 0.78
N ARG A 34 7.43 -4.37 0.36
CA ARG A 34 7.67 -5.75 -0.10
C ARG A 34 7.34 -6.79 0.97
N SER A 35 7.80 -6.56 2.21
CA SER A 35 7.59 -7.48 3.33
C SER A 35 6.11 -7.64 3.67
N LEU A 36 5.33 -6.55 3.60
CA LEU A 36 3.88 -6.57 3.82
C LEU A 36 3.18 -7.51 2.82
N PHE A 37 3.49 -7.37 1.53
CA PHE A 37 2.89 -8.21 0.49
C PHE A 37 3.38 -9.66 0.50
N VAL A 38 4.62 -9.91 0.89
CA VAL A 38 5.10 -11.29 1.14
C VAL A 38 4.30 -11.92 2.28
N LYS A 39 4.21 -11.23 3.42
CA LYS A 39 3.43 -11.71 4.57
C LYS A 39 1.96 -11.93 4.23
N ALA A 40 1.34 -11.06 3.44
CA ALA A 40 -0.03 -11.23 2.99
C ALA A 40 -0.22 -12.49 2.14
N ARG A 41 0.71 -12.75 1.21
CA ARG A 41 0.68 -13.95 0.36
C ARG A 41 0.92 -15.24 1.14
N ASP A 42 1.86 -15.21 2.07
CA ASP A 42 2.17 -16.38 2.91
C ASP A 42 1.02 -16.75 3.85
N ASN A 43 0.17 -15.76 4.19
CA ASN A 43 -1.00 -15.92 5.03
C ASN A 43 -2.31 -15.81 4.23
N ALA A 44 -2.30 -16.17 2.95
CA ALA A 44 -3.54 -16.23 2.16
C ALA A 44 -4.54 -17.25 2.75
N PRO A 45 -5.86 -16.99 2.72
CA PRO A 45 -6.51 -15.81 2.15
C PRO A 45 -6.40 -14.57 3.07
N SER A 46 -6.02 -13.43 2.50
CA SER A 46 -5.75 -12.22 3.28
C SER A 46 -6.25 -10.91 2.65
N VAL A 47 -6.41 -9.91 3.50
CA VAL A 47 -6.80 -8.54 3.14
C VAL A 47 -5.73 -7.58 3.66
N ILE A 48 -5.14 -6.80 2.77
CA ILE A 48 -4.28 -5.66 3.11
C ILE A 48 -5.15 -4.40 3.10
N PHE A 49 -5.18 -3.66 4.21
CA PHE A 49 -5.90 -2.40 4.34
C PHE A 49 -4.93 -1.24 4.51
N PHE A 50 -4.85 -0.36 3.52
CA PHE A 50 -4.12 0.89 3.58
C PHE A 50 -5.03 2.01 4.04
N ASP A 51 -4.75 2.63 5.17
CA ASP A 51 -5.42 3.86 5.61
C ASP A 51 -4.59 5.09 5.25
N GLU A 52 -5.23 6.22 4.97
CA GLU A 52 -4.56 7.48 4.58
C GLU A 52 -3.56 7.31 3.43
N ILE A 53 -3.94 6.58 2.37
CA ILE A 53 -3.04 6.32 1.23
C ILE A 53 -2.62 7.61 0.51
N ASP A 54 -3.39 8.69 0.65
CA ASP A 54 -3.05 10.03 0.18
C ASP A 54 -1.79 10.61 0.82
N SER A 55 -1.40 10.15 2.02
CA SER A 55 -0.13 10.54 2.63
C SER A 55 1.09 10.08 1.80
N LEU A 56 0.94 9.01 1.00
CA LEU A 56 1.97 8.53 0.08
C LEU A 56 2.05 9.39 -1.20
N ALA A 57 0.94 10.04 -1.57
CA ALA A 57 0.81 10.82 -2.80
C ALA A 57 1.21 12.31 -2.62
N MET A 58 0.99 12.90 -1.44
CA MET A 58 1.19 14.35 -1.21
C MET A 58 2.63 14.84 -1.28
N ASN A 59 3.62 13.96 -1.15
CA ASN A 59 5.04 14.34 -1.15
C ASN A 59 5.66 14.37 -2.56
N ARG A 60 4.86 14.17 -3.61
CA ARG A 60 5.30 14.40 -5.00
C ARG A 60 5.56 15.89 -5.22
N GLY A 61 6.82 16.27 -5.41
CA GLY A 61 7.20 17.59 -5.95
C GLY A 61 7.52 18.70 -4.95
N ARG A 62 7.78 18.40 -3.67
CA ARG A 62 8.26 19.42 -2.71
C ARG A 62 9.79 19.52 -2.56
N ASP A 63 10.53 18.49 -2.93
CA ASP A 63 12.00 18.52 -2.93
C ASP A 63 12.49 18.57 -4.38
N GLY A 64 13.24 19.62 -4.71
CA GLY A 64 13.67 19.94 -6.07
C GLY A 64 14.41 18.81 -6.79
N ASP A 65 14.16 18.71 -8.09
CA ASP A 65 14.97 18.04 -9.12
C ASP A 65 15.28 16.54 -8.98
N GLY A 66 14.62 15.80 -8.06
CA GLY A 66 14.87 14.37 -7.85
C GLY A 66 13.62 13.52 -7.57
N VAL A 67 13.72 12.21 -7.82
CA VAL A 67 12.69 11.21 -7.45
C VAL A 67 12.62 11.12 -5.93
N SER A 68 11.49 11.56 -5.35
CA SER A 68 11.30 11.57 -3.90
C SER A 68 11.24 10.15 -3.32
N VAL A 69 11.50 10.01 -2.01
CA VAL A 69 11.32 8.71 -1.32
C VAL A 69 9.89 8.20 -1.52
N SER A 70 8.92 9.10 -1.49
CA SER A 70 7.50 8.80 -1.72
C SER A 70 7.22 8.24 -3.10
N ASP A 71 7.89 8.76 -4.14
CA ASP A 71 7.77 8.24 -5.51
C ASP A 71 8.26 6.79 -5.61
N ARG A 72 9.38 6.47 -4.95
CA ARG A 72 9.93 5.11 -4.97
C ARG A 72 9.04 4.13 -4.21
N VAL A 73 8.50 4.56 -3.06
CA VAL A 73 7.56 3.74 -2.27
C VAL A 73 6.27 3.50 -3.05
N MET A 74 5.73 4.53 -3.72
CA MET A 74 4.55 4.40 -4.57
C MET A 74 4.81 3.46 -5.76
N ALA A 75 5.95 3.61 -6.44
CA ALA A 75 6.33 2.71 -7.53
C ALA A 75 6.43 1.25 -7.05
N GLN A 76 7.02 1.02 -5.87
CA GLN A 76 7.10 -0.31 -5.28
C GLN A 76 5.72 -0.86 -4.90
N LEU A 77 4.81 -0.02 -4.39
CA LEU A 77 3.44 -0.41 -4.09
C LEU A 77 2.71 -0.89 -5.35
N LEU A 78 2.80 -0.12 -6.45
CA LEU A 78 2.22 -0.49 -7.74
C LEU A 78 2.78 -1.84 -8.25
N VAL A 79 4.10 -2.05 -8.18
CA VAL A 79 4.73 -3.32 -8.56
C VAL A 79 4.21 -4.49 -7.73
N GLN A 80 4.00 -4.31 -6.42
CA GLN A 80 3.43 -5.38 -5.59
C GLN A 80 1.94 -5.63 -5.90
N MET A 81 1.16 -4.57 -6.15
CA MET A 81 -0.25 -4.68 -6.54
C MET A 81 -0.43 -5.44 -7.86
N ASP A 82 0.41 -5.19 -8.86
CA ASP A 82 0.42 -5.94 -10.12
C ASP A 82 0.69 -7.43 -9.89
N GLY A 83 1.58 -7.76 -8.95
CA GLY A 83 1.89 -9.15 -8.58
C GLY A 83 0.72 -9.88 -7.93
N VAL A 84 -0.12 -9.18 -7.16
CA VAL A 84 -1.28 -9.78 -6.45
C VAL A 84 -2.39 -10.20 -7.40
N ARG A 85 -2.61 -9.47 -8.50
CA ARG A 85 -3.65 -9.77 -9.50
C ARG A 85 -3.58 -11.18 -10.08
N SER A 86 -2.40 -11.80 -10.04
CA SER A 86 -2.17 -13.14 -10.61
C SER A 86 -2.68 -14.31 -9.76
N ARG A 87 -2.92 -14.12 -8.45
CA ARG A 87 -3.16 -15.24 -7.52
C ARG A 87 -4.52 -15.25 -6.82
N GLY A 88 -5.31 -14.18 -6.85
CA GLY A 88 -6.69 -14.14 -6.34
C GLY A 88 -6.86 -14.26 -4.82
N ASP A 89 -5.85 -14.69 -4.07
CA ASP A 89 -5.98 -15.00 -2.64
C ASP A 89 -5.65 -13.81 -1.70
N VAL A 90 -5.26 -12.66 -2.25
CA VAL A 90 -4.95 -11.44 -1.49
C VAL A 90 -5.78 -10.29 -2.02
N ALA A 91 -6.62 -9.71 -1.19
CA ALA A 91 -7.37 -8.49 -1.51
C ALA A 91 -6.64 -7.26 -0.95
N VAL A 92 -6.63 -6.17 -1.70
CA VAL A 92 -6.09 -4.88 -1.25
C VAL A 92 -7.22 -3.86 -1.20
N ILE A 93 -7.36 -3.20 -0.05
CA ILE A 93 -8.33 -2.14 0.20
C ILE A 93 -7.54 -0.90 0.62
N ALA A 94 -7.90 0.27 0.10
CA ALA A 94 -7.28 1.54 0.47
C ALA A 94 -8.35 2.58 0.84
N ALA A 95 -8.06 3.41 1.84
CA ALA A 95 -8.84 4.56 2.24
C ALA A 95 -8.02 5.84 2.05
N THR A 96 -8.70 6.92 1.64
CA THR A 96 -8.11 8.23 1.41
C THR A 96 -9.08 9.32 1.88
N ASN A 97 -8.54 10.42 2.39
CA ASN A 97 -9.32 11.63 2.66
C ASN A 97 -9.33 12.61 1.47
N ARG A 98 -8.51 12.34 0.44
CA ARG A 98 -8.34 13.17 -0.75
C ARG A 98 -8.46 12.32 -2.03
N PRO A 99 -9.68 11.91 -2.41
CA PRO A 99 -9.88 11.11 -3.62
C PRO A 99 -9.45 11.83 -4.91
N ASP A 100 -9.43 13.16 -4.90
CA ASP A 100 -8.94 14.03 -5.96
C ASP A 100 -7.41 13.95 -6.18
N ASN A 101 -6.65 13.49 -5.17
CA ASN A 101 -5.18 13.43 -5.21
C ASN A 101 -4.63 12.00 -5.31
N ILE A 102 -5.45 11.02 -5.73
CA ILE A 102 -4.98 9.65 -5.96
C ILE A 102 -4.24 9.57 -7.30
N ASP A 103 -3.07 8.92 -7.31
CA ASP A 103 -2.35 8.60 -8.55
C ASP A 103 -3.25 7.76 -9.48
N PRO A 104 -3.53 8.19 -10.73
CA PRO A 104 -4.34 7.42 -11.68
C PRO A 104 -3.81 6.00 -11.93
N ALA A 105 -2.53 5.75 -11.70
CA ALA A 105 -1.95 4.40 -11.78
C ALA A 105 -2.58 3.42 -10.77
N LEU A 106 -3.00 3.89 -9.60
CA LEU A 106 -3.70 3.08 -8.59
C LEU A 106 -5.14 2.74 -8.99
N LEU A 107 -5.72 3.50 -9.92
CA LEU A 107 -7.09 3.34 -10.40
C LEU A 107 -7.17 2.48 -11.68
N ARG A 108 -6.04 2.00 -12.20
CA ARG A 108 -6.02 1.19 -13.42
C ARG A 108 -6.72 -0.16 -13.15
N PRO A 109 -7.62 -0.62 -14.03
CA PRO A 109 -8.26 -1.92 -13.91
C PRO A 109 -7.27 -3.07 -14.04
#